data_AF-A0A7V5CMU4-F1
#
_entry.id   AF-A0A7V5CMU4-F1
#
_cell.length_a   1.000
_cell.length_b   1.000
_cell.length_c   1.000
_cell.angle_alpha   90.00
_cell.angle_beta   90.00
_cell.angle_gamma   90.00
#
_symmetry.space_group_name_H-M   'P 1'
#
loop_
_entity.id
_entity.type
_entity.pdbx_description
1 polymer ?
#
loop_
_entity_poly.entity_id
_entity_poly.type
_entity_poly.pdbx_seq_one_letter_code
_entity_poly.pdbx_strand_id
1 'polypeptide(L)'
;MLTAGRWCRLHPYKSHQKRDDPPYISPCDNCIKAARCWQCPSNRQCLSLTPNQHPDILCSHPMIDIKEATTCPRHPKIETSLRCASCGSLICPECLVQTPVGMKCRECGLQKGGKLFTLSPAQAALAAVIALLFGLVAGWGVEFLGFYTILVAVPFGTFAGEMILRVSGRKRGIKMEIIAGAAIAFGAIGGRMLVAMLLMRAPGLPHPPLGALAEVVDLIIPSPFPIIALIVAIASAIGRIRYI
;
A
#
# COMPACT_ATOMS: atom_id res chain seq x y z
N MET A 1 34.75 -20.37 -14.02
CA MET A 1 33.31 -20.63 -13.78
C MET A 1 32.97 -19.99 -12.43
N LEU A 2 32.65 -18.68 -12.36
CA LEU A 2 31.28 -18.10 -12.29
C LEU A 2 30.39 -18.90 -11.32
N THR A 3 29.85 -18.42 -10.19
CA THR A 3 29.10 -17.18 -9.86
C THR A 3 28.98 -17.07 -8.32
N ALA A 4 29.35 -16.01 -7.60
CA ALA A 4 28.67 -14.71 -7.42
C ALA A 4 27.12 -14.77 -7.35
N GLY A 5 26.55 -14.72 -6.15
CA GLY A 5 25.08 -14.63 -5.98
C GLY A 5 24.58 -14.76 -4.55
N ARG A 6 24.99 -13.86 -3.64
CA ARG A 6 24.43 -13.80 -2.29
C ARG A 6 24.40 -12.36 -1.76
N TRP A 7 23.58 -11.53 -2.40
CA TRP A 7 23.24 -10.19 -1.93
C TRP A 7 21.73 -9.99 -2.00
N CYS A 8 21.12 -9.81 -0.82
CA CYS A 8 19.89 -9.07 -0.52
C CYS A 8 19.27 -9.66 0.77
N ARG A 9 19.95 -9.44 1.90
CA ARG A 9 19.30 -9.55 3.20
C ARG A 9 18.82 -8.15 3.58
N LEU A 10 17.50 -8.00 3.60
CA LEU A 10 16.75 -6.81 3.97
C LEU A 10 17.17 -6.32 5.37
N HIS A 11 17.68 -5.10 5.47
CA HIS A 11 17.75 -4.38 6.74
C HIS A 11 16.44 -3.61 6.96
N PRO A 12 15.84 -3.65 8.17
CA PRO A 12 14.64 -2.90 8.48
C PRO A 12 14.95 -1.41 8.63
N TYR A 13 14.06 -0.59 8.07
CA TYR A 13 14.05 0.87 8.14
C TYR A 13 13.90 1.32 9.60
N LYS A 14 15.00 1.79 10.23
CA LYS A 14 14.97 2.54 11.49
C LYS A 14 14.93 4.04 11.18
N SER A 15 13.89 4.70 11.69
CA SER A 15 13.72 6.15 11.71
C SER A 15 14.83 6.81 12.52
N HIS A 16 15.69 7.60 11.88
CA HIS A 16 16.70 8.41 12.57
C HIS A 16 16.10 9.74 13.02
N GLN A 17 15.96 9.87 14.34
CA GLN A 17 15.68 11.09 15.08
C GLN A 17 17.02 11.64 15.59
N LYS A 18 17.32 12.90 15.26
CA LYS A 18 18.42 13.79 15.68
C LYS A 18 19.51 13.19 16.60
N ARG A 19 20.76 13.21 16.13
CA ARG A 19 21.95 13.52 16.94
C ARG A 19 23.17 13.73 16.03
N ASP A 20 23.69 14.96 16.05
CA ASP A 20 25.08 15.37 15.79
C ASP A 20 25.98 14.35 15.06
N ASP A 21 25.90 14.29 13.73
CA ASP A 21 26.80 13.47 12.93
C ASP A 21 28.12 14.22 12.66
N PRO A 22 29.30 13.59 12.87
CA PRO A 22 30.58 14.15 12.44
C PRO A 22 30.64 14.27 10.90
N PRO A 23 31.52 15.14 10.35
CA PRO A 23 31.53 15.46 8.92
C PRO A 23 31.64 14.19 8.07
N TYR A 24 30.78 14.11 7.05
CA TYR A 24 30.75 13.05 6.04
C TYR A 24 32.12 12.93 5.36
N ILE A 25 32.89 11.93 5.79
CA ILE A 25 34.20 11.61 5.23
C ILE A 25 33.96 10.87 3.91
N SER A 26 34.48 11.42 2.82
CA SER A 26 34.33 10.81 1.49
C SER A 26 35.04 9.44 1.45
N PRO A 27 34.60 8.48 0.63
CA PRO A 27 35.30 7.20 0.46
C PRO A 27 36.77 7.33 0.03
N CYS A 28 37.17 8.49 -0.48
CA CYS A 28 38.54 8.80 -0.86
C CYS A 28 39.46 9.08 0.36
N ASP A 29 38.94 9.65 1.45
CA ASP A 29 39.74 10.01 2.63
C ASP A 29 40.21 8.76 3.40
N ASN A 30 39.44 7.67 3.35
CA ASN A 30 39.86 6.37 3.92
C ASN A 30 40.95 5.68 3.10
N CYS A 31 41.14 6.04 1.83
CA CYS A 31 42.25 5.50 1.02
C CYS A 31 43.61 6.11 1.41
N ILE A 32 43.63 7.34 1.94
CA ILE A 32 44.89 8.00 2.32
C ILE A 32 45.40 7.49 3.68
N LYS A 33 44.50 7.12 4.60
CA LYS A 33 44.88 6.70 5.98
C LYS A 33 45.25 5.22 6.11
N ALA A 34 44.85 4.37 5.18
CA ALA A 34 45.23 2.96 5.17
C ALA A 34 46.37 2.76 4.17
N ALA A 35 47.62 2.81 4.65
CA ALA A 35 48.84 2.53 3.87
C ALA A 35 48.96 1.04 3.43
N ARG A 36 47.86 0.40 3.00
CA ARG A 36 47.79 -0.95 2.43
C ARG A 36 46.60 -1.05 1.49
N CYS A 37 46.75 -0.54 0.27
CA CYS A 37 45.86 -0.88 -0.85
C CYS A 37 46.66 -1.63 -1.90
N TRP A 38 46.37 -2.92 -2.11
CA TRP A 38 46.93 -3.68 -3.22
C TRP A 38 45.91 -4.09 -4.28
N GLN A 39 44.66 -3.65 -4.25
CA GLN A 39 43.77 -3.88 -5.40
C GLN A 39 42.76 -2.74 -5.60
N CYS A 40 43.10 -1.81 -6.48
CA CYS A 40 42.13 -0.96 -7.17
C CYS A 40 41.55 -1.76 -8.35
N PRO A 41 40.23 -1.96 -8.47
CA PRO A 41 39.63 -2.86 -9.46
C PRO A 41 39.44 -2.21 -10.85
N SER A 42 39.92 -0.99 -11.07
CA SER A 42 39.97 -0.39 -12.40
C SER A 42 41.39 0.01 -12.73
N ASN A 43 41.84 -0.44 -13.90
CA ASN A 43 43.17 -0.33 -14.47
C ASN A 43 43.60 1.13 -14.75
N ARG A 44 43.71 1.96 -13.72
CA ARG A 44 44.41 3.25 -13.77
C ARG A 44 45.56 3.19 -12.78
N GLN A 45 46.77 3.26 -13.31
CA GLN A 45 47.99 3.40 -12.54
C GLN A 45 47.85 4.59 -11.59
N CYS A 46 48.08 4.36 -10.29
CA CYS A 46 48.31 5.43 -9.33
C CYS A 46 49.66 6.06 -9.67
N LEU A 47 49.67 6.99 -10.63
CA LEU A 47 50.82 7.88 -10.81
C LEU A 47 51.03 8.64 -9.50
N SER A 48 52.27 8.63 -9.06
CA SER A 48 52.81 9.42 -7.96
C SER A 48 52.34 10.88 -8.06
N LEU A 49 51.37 11.27 -7.23
CA LEU A 49 51.02 12.67 -7.04
C LEU A 49 51.80 13.19 -5.84
N THR A 50 52.83 13.97 -6.16
CA THR A 50 53.58 14.80 -5.22
C THR A 50 52.68 15.85 -4.56
N PRO A 51 52.96 16.29 -3.31
CA PRO A 51 51.97 17.02 -2.49
C PRO A 51 51.65 18.48 -2.87
N ASN A 52 52.22 19.07 -3.92
CA ASN A 52 52.23 20.54 -4.07
C ASN A 52 51.84 21.06 -5.45
N GLN A 53 50.76 20.55 -6.05
CA GLN A 53 50.25 21.11 -7.31
C GLN A 53 48.74 20.87 -7.47
N HIS A 54 47.94 21.54 -6.65
CA HIS A 54 46.60 21.92 -7.07
C HIS A 54 46.67 23.40 -7.50
N PRO A 55 46.86 23.71 -8.80
CA PRO A 55 46.40 25.00 -9.30
C PRO A 55 44.89 25.04 -9.12
N ASP A 56 44.40 26.19 -8.69
CA ASP A 56 42.98 26.53 -8.55
C ASP A 56 42.24 26.34 -9.88
N ILE A 57 41.90 25.10 -10.22
CA ILE A 57 40.95 24.81 -11.28
C ILE A 57 39.60 25.10 -10.67
N LEU A 58 39.10 26.29 -11.01
CA LEU A 58 37.70 26.67 -11.00
C LEU A 58 36.83 25.42 -11.19
N CYS A 59 36.26 24.92 -10.11
CA CYS A 59 34.94 24.33 -10.19
C CYS A 59 34.00 25.48 -10.52
N SER A 60 33.93 25.84 -11.81
CA SER A 60 32.82 26.56 -12.39
C SER A 60 31.59 25.65 -12.32
N HIS A 61 31.08 25.42 -11.10
CA HIS A 61 29.66 25.23 -10.98
C HIS A 61 29.06 26.57 -11.42
N PRO A 62 28.27 26.61 -12.51
CA PRO A 62 27.52 27.81 -12.81
C PRO A 62 26.73 28.15 -11.55
N MET A 63 27.01 29.33 -10.99
CA MET A 63 26.12 29.93 -10.03
C MET A 63 24.83 30.16 -10.80
N ILE A 64 23.90 29.23 -10.67
CA ILE A 64 22.54 29.40 -11.15
C ILE A 64 22.06 30.66 -10.43
N ASP A 65 21.90 31.76 -11.16
CA ASP A 65 21.23 32.95 -10.65
C ASP A 65 19.77 32.57 -10.41
N ILE A 66 19.47 32.16 -9.18
CA ILE A 66 18.15 31.69 -8.74
C ILE A 66 17.20 32.87 -8.50
N LYS A 67 17.36 34.01 -9.19
CA LYS A 67 16.47 35.16 -8.97
C LYS A 67 15.11 35.05 -9.65
N GLU A 68 14.94 34.14 -10.61
CA GLU A 68 13.70 34.12 -11.41
C GLU A 68 12.59 33.19 -10.91
N ALA A 69 12.80 32.41 -9.84
CA ALA A 69 11.72 31.61 -9.26
C ALA A 69 11.92 31.27 -7.77
N THR A 70 12.21 32.29 -6.93
CA THR A 70 12.21 32.15 -5.47
C THR A 70 10.92 32.66 -4.84
N THR A 71 9.94 33.13 -5.59
CA THR A 71 8.78 33.79 -4.98
C THR A 71 7.54 32.90 -4.99
N CYS A 72 6.78 32.92 -3.88
CA CYS A 72 5.51 32.21 -3.80
C CYS A 72 4.50 32.80 -4.81
N PRO A 73 3.84 31.98 -5.66
CA PRO A 73 2.87 32.49 -6.65
C PRO A 73 1.66 33.19 -6.00
N ARG A 74 1.34 32.86 -4.74
CA ARG A 74 0.28 33.52 -3.98
C ARG A 74 0.75 34.77 -3.24
N HIS A 75 2.03 34.82 -2.85
CA HIS A 75 2.62 35.92 -2.11
C HIS A 75 3.89 36.41 -2.82
N PRO A 76 3.74 37.32 -3.81
CA PRO A 76 4.85 37.80 -4.64
C PRO A 76 5.89 38.64 -3.86
N LYS A 77 5.65 38.93 -2.58
CA LYS A 77 6.56 39.68 -1.71
C LYS A 77 7.45 38.79 -0.83
N ILE A 78 7.21 37.46 -0.85
CA ILE A 78 7.89 36.53 0.06
C ILE A 78 8.76 35.59 -0.78
N GLU A 79 10.07 35.69 -0.58
CA GLU A 79 11.04 34.75 -1.11
C GLU A 79 11.00 33.44 -0.30
N THR A 80 11.03 32.32 -0.99
CA THR A 80 10.93 30.96 -0.48
C THR A 80 11.66 29.98 -1.40
N SER A 81 12.39 29.06 -0.79
CA SER A 81 12.98 27.90 -1.45
C SER A 81 12.17 26.60 -1.24
N LEU A 82 11.11 26.66 -0.44
CA LEU A 82 10.30 25.50 -0.10
C LEU A 82 9.40 25.12 -1.28
N ARG A 83 9.35 23.82 -1.60
CA ARG A 83 8.52 23.25 -2.67
C ARG A 83 7.56 22.21 -2.12
N CYS A 84 6.35 22.18 -2.65
CA CYS A 84 5.36 21.16 -2.30
C CYS A 84 5.80 19.78 -2.83
N ALA A 85 5.83 18.77 -1.97
CA ALA A 85 6.23 17.41 -2.35
C ALA A 85 5.29 16.73 -3.37
N SER A 86 4.05 17.22 -3.53
CA SER A 86 3.06 16.62 -4.45
C SER A 86 3.00 17.31 -5.82
N CYS A 87 3.26 18.61 -5.92
CA CYS A 87 3.13 19.36 -7.17
C CYS A 87 4.37 20.18 -7.56
N GLY A 88 5.41 20.21 -6.71
CA GLY A 88 6.65 20.95 -6.97
C GLY A 88 6.54 22.48 -6.90
N SER A 89 5.34 23.03 -6.66
CA SER A 89 5.11 24.48 -6.57
C SER A 89 5.82 25.10 -5.37
N LEU A 90 6.34 26.31 -5.54
CA LEU A 90 6.92 27.11 -4.45
C LEU A 90 5.85 27.45 -3.42
N ILE A 91 6.19 27.32 -2.13
CA ILE A 91 5.29 27.55 -1.00
C ILE A 91 5.97 28.46 0.02
N CYS A 92 5.30 29.51 0.49
CA CYS A 92 5.80 30.32 1.60
C CYS A 92 5.38 29.72 2.97
N PRO A 93 6.02 30.11 4.09
CA PRO A 93 5.65 29.66 5.44
C PRO A 93 4.18 29.90 5.80
N GLU A 94 3.56 30.96 5.24
CA GLU A 94 2.14 31.28 5.46
C GLU A 94 1.19 30.41 4.62
N CYS A 95 1.61 29.95 3.44
CA CYS A 95 0.82 29.07 2.57
C CYS A 95 1.01 27.58 2.88
N LEU A 96 1.85 27.29 3.86
CA LEU A 96 2.21 25.96 4.32
C LEU A 96 1.04 25.30 5.07
N VAL A 97 0.67 24.10 4.65
CA VAL A 97 -0.25 23.24 5.42
C VAL A 97 0.51 22.01 5.89
N GLN A 98 0.50 21.78 7.21
CA GLN A 98 1.03 20.55 7.77
C GLN A 98 0.08 19.39 7.47
N THR A 99 0.60 18.36 6.81
CA THR A 99 -0.11 17.11 6.52
C THR A 99 0.69 15.93 7.10
N PRO A 100 0.09 14.75 7.34
CA PRO A 100 0.80 13.60 7.91
C PRO A 100 1.98 13.10 7.06
N VAL A 101 2.05 13.49 5.79
CA VAL A 101 3.15 13.16 4.86
C VAL A 101 4.14 14.31 4.65
N GLY A 102 4.06 15.37 5.46
CA GLY A 102 4.94 16.54 5.42
C GLY A 102 4.25 17.83 5.01
N MET A 103 5.06 18.79 4.57
CA MET A 103 4.64 20.14 4.19
C MET A 103 4.04 20.17 2.78
N LYS A 104 2.79 20.60 2.64
CA LYS A 104 2.10 20.74 1.35
C LYS A 104 1.58 22.15 1.13
N CYS A 105 1.37 22.53 -0.13
CA CYS A 105 0.66 23.77 -0.46
C CYS A 105 -0.82 23.68 -0.06
N ARG A 106 -1.46 24.83 0.18
CA ARG A 106 -2.87 24.91 0.58
C ARG A 106 -3.82 24.09 -0.30
N GLU A 107 -3.64 24.11 -1.62
CA GLU A 107 -4.47 23.34 -2.55
C GLU A 107 -4.28 21.82 -2.39
N CYS A 108 -3.03 21.37 -2.27
CA CYS A 108 -2.72 19.95 -2.06
C CYS A 108 -3.03 19.47 -0.64
N GLY A 109 -3.04 20.36 0.35
CA GLY A 109 -3.41 20.06 1.73
C GLY A 109 -4.92 20.06 1.98
N LEU A 110 -5.68 20.91 1.28
CA LEU A 110 -7.15 20.94 1.32
C LEU A 110 -7.76 19.69 0.67
N GLN A 111 -7.09 19.12 -0.34
CA GLN A 111 -7.47 17.82 -0.87
C GLN A 111 -7.08 16.73 0.13
N LYS A 112 -7.96 16.48 1.11
CA LYS A 112 -7.83 15.49 2.20
C LYS A 112 -7.51 14.05 1.76
N GLY A 113 -7.50 13.75 0.46
CA GLY A 113 -6.99 12.51 -0.11
C GLY A 113 -6.41 12.83 -1.48
N GLY A 114 -5.09 12.68 -1.63
CA GLY A 114 -4.41 13.05 -2.87
C GLY A 114 -4.97 12.33 -4.10
N LYS A 115 -4.65 12.87 -5.28
CA LYS A 115 -4.87 12.31 -6.64
C LYS A 115 -4.46 10.83 -6.84
N LEU A 116 -3.96 10.15 -5.80
CA LEU A 116 -3.77 8.70 -5.71
C LEU A 116 -5.10 7.91 -5.73
N PHE A 117 -6.25 8.58 -5.66
CA PHE A 117 -7.58 7.99 -5.79
C PHE A 117 -8.11 7.87 -7.23
N THR A 118 -7.25 7.98 -8.25
CA THR A 118 -7.57 7.41 -9.56
C THR A 118 -7.40 5.90 -9.47
N LEU A 119 -8.36 5.24 -8.83
CA LEU A 119 -8.57 3.82 -8.99
C LEU A 119 -8.77 3.60 -10.49
N SER A 120 -7.82 2.91 -11.11
CA SER A 120 -8.06 2.40 -12.45
C SER A 120 -9.31 1.52 -12.35
N PRO A 121 -10.37 1.77 -13.13
CA PRO A 121 -11.62 1.01 -13.02
C PRO A 121 -11.38 -0.49 -13.19
N ALA A 122 -10.35 -0.88 -13.96
CA ALA A 122 -9.92 -2.26 -14.12
C ALA A 122 -9.47 -2.91 -12.79
N GLN A 123 -8.71 -2.19 -11.95
CA GLN A 123 -8.24 -2.71 -10.66
C GLN A 123 -9.37 -2.83 -9.64
N ALA A 124 -10.32 -1.89 -9.67
CA ALA A 124 -11.51 -1.95 -8.84
C ALA A 124 -12.43 -3.11 -9.26
N ALA A 125 -12.63 -3.31 -10.56
CA ALA A 125 -13.40 -4.44 -11.09
C ALA A 125 -12.78 -5.78 -10.71
N LEU A 126 -11.46 -5.92 -10.85
CA LEU A 126 -10.76 -7.15 -10.48
C LEU A 126 -10.88 -7.46 -8.97
N ALA A 127 -10.74 -6.44 -8.12
CA ALA A 127 -10.98 -6.58 -6.68
C ALA A 127 -12.41 -6.99 -6.37
N ALA A 128 -13.40 -6.40 -7.05
CA ALA A 128 -14.81 -6.72 -6.89
C ALA A 128 -15.11 -8.17 -7.30
N VAL A 129 -14.56 -8.65 -8.43
CA VAL A 129 -14.73 -10.04 -8.88
C VAL A 129 -14.18 -11.02 -7.84
N ILE A 130 -12.98 -10.77 -7.32
CA ILE A 130 -12.38 -11.63 -6.30
C ILE A 130 -13.19 -11.60 -5.00
N ALA A 131 -13.60 -10.43 -4.56
CA ALA A 131 -14.44 -10.26 -3.38
C ALA A 131 -15.77 -11.01 -3.53
N LEU A 132 -16.38 -10.98 -4.72
CA LEU A 132 -17.61 -11.69 -5.04
C LEU A 132 -17.41 -13.21 -5.03
N LEU A 133 -16.30 -13.70 -5.60
CA LEU A 133 -15.96 -15.13 -5.56
C LEU A 133 -15.75 -15.62 -4.12
N PHE A 134 -15.01 -14.87 -3.29
CA PHE A 134 -14.87 -15.21 -1.87
C PHE A 134 -16.21 -15.14 -1.13
N GLY A 135 -17.05 -14.16 -1.43
CA GLY A 135 -18.41 -14.09 -0.90
C GLY A 135 -19.22 -15.33 -1.29
N LEU A 136 -19.16 -15.76 -2.55
CA LEU A 136 -19.88 -16.94 -3.06
C LEU A 136 -19.42 -18.21 -2.36
N VAL A 137 -18.11 -18.41 -2.21
CA VAL A 137 -17.55 -19.54 -1.46
C VAL A 137 -17.95 -19.49 0.02
N ALA A 138 -17.93 -18.31 0.64
CA ALA A 138 -18.36 -18.14 2.03
C ALA A 138 -19.84 -18.51 2.20
N GLY A 139 -20.70 -17.99 1.31
CA GLY A 139 -22.14 -18.26 1.30
C GLY A 139 -22.45 -19.74 1.10
N TRP A 140 -21.73 -20.42 0.20
CA TRP A 140 -21.86 -21.86 0.01
C TRP A 140 -21.40 -22.66 1.23
N GLY A 141 -20.32 -22.22 1.89
CA GLY A 141 -19.77 -22.88 3.06
C GLY A 141 -20.64 -22.80 4.32
N VAL A 142 -21.58 -21.86 4.40
CA VAL A 142 -22.44 -21.69 5.59
C VAL A 142 -23.20 -22.97 5.93
N GLU A 143 -23.72 -23.66 4.91
CA GLU A 143 -24.53 -24.86 5.07
C GLU A 143 -23.72 -26.07 5.59
N PHE A 144 -22.45 -26.16 5.23
CA PHE A 144 -21.58 -27.25 5.68
C PHE A 144 -21.09 -27.08 7.13
N LEU A 145 -20.92 -25.83 7.57
CA LEU A 145 -20.26 -25.50 8.83
C LEU A 145 -21.24 -25.13 9.95
N GLY A 146 -22.46 -24.68 9.63
CA GLY A 146 -23.48 -24.31 10.62
C GLY A 146 -22.94 -23.32 11.65
N PHE A 147 -23.00 -23.67 12.94
CA PHE A 147 -22.48 -22.84 14.04
C PHE A 147 -20.98 -22.52 13.94
N TYR A 148 -20.17 -23.42 13.37
CA TYR A 148 -18.72 -23.23 13.24
C TYR A 148 -18.35 -22.11 12.26
N THR A 149 -19.30 -21.60 11.48
CA THR A 149 -19.10 -20.46 10.57
C THR A 149 -18.58 -19.22 11.29
N ILE A 150 -18.99 -18.97 12.54
CA ILE A 150 -18.51 -17.83 13.33
C ILE A 150 -17.00 -17.94 13.60
N LEU A 151 -16.51 -19.14 13.90
CA LEU A 151 -15.09 -19.38 14.17
C LEU A 151 -14.24 -19.22 12.91
N VAL A 152 -14.78 -19.63 11.76
CA VAL A 152 -14.09 -19.55 10.46
C VAL A 152 -14.22 -18.16 9.82
N ALA A 153 -15.23 -17.37 10.18
CA ALA A 153 -15.48 -16.05 9.59
C ALA A 153 -14.30 -15.09 9.74
N VAL A 154 -13.64 -15.07 10.91
CA VAL A 154 -12.49 -14.20 11.16
C VAL A 154 -11.29 -14.55 10.27
N PRO A 155 -10.74 -15.79 10.29
CA PRO A 155 -9.60 -16.14 9.46
C PRO A 155 -9.95 -16.03 7.97
N PHE A 156 -11.15 -16.43 7.56
CA PHE A 156 -11.61 -16.30 6.18
C PHE A 156 -11.67 -14.83 5.74
N GLY A 157 -12.24 -13.94 6.55
CA GLY A 157 -12.28 -12.50 6.27
C GLY A 157 -10.89 -11.88 6.14
N THR A 158 -9.95 -12.25 7.03
CA THR A 158 -8.56 -11.75 6.91
C THR A 158 -7.86 -12.25 5.66
N PHE A 159 -8.08 -13.51 5.28
CA PHE A 159 -7.51 -14.13 4.10
C PHE A 159 -8.07 -13.49 2.82
N ALA A 160 -9.39 -13.32 2.74
CA ALA A 160 -10.06 -12.65 1.63
C ALA A 160 -9.57 -11.20 1.49
N GLY A 161 -9.50 -10.44 2.58
CA GLY A 161 -8.98 -9.07 2.59
C GLY A 161 -7.54 -8.97 2.09
N GLU A 162 -6.67 -9.88 2.51
CA GLU A 162 -5.27 -9.95 2.06
C GLU A 162 -5.19 -10.24 0.54
N MET A 163 -6.02 -11.15 0.02
CA MET A 163 -6.05 -11.47 -1.40
C MET A 163 -6.56 -10.30 -2.24
N ILE A 164 -7.61 -9.63 -1.80
CA ILE A 164 -8.14 -8.42 -2.45
C ILE A 164 -7.07 -7.32 -2.52
N LEU A 165 -6.30 -7.12 -1.44
CA LEU A 165 -5.19 -6.16 -1.42
C LEU A 165 -4.06 -6.53 -2.38
N ARG A 166 -3.67 -7.81 -2.43
CA ARG A 166 -2.58 -8.27 -3.32
C ARG A 166 -2.94 -8.05 -4.78
N VAL A 167 -4.18 -8.33 -5.16
CA VAL A 167 -4.61 -8.22 -6.54
C VAL A 167 -4.90 -6.77 -6.95
N SER A 168 -5.38 -5.93 -6.04
CA SER A 168 -5.61 -4.50 -6.30
C SER A 168 -4.34 -3.63 -6.25
N GLY A 169 -3.17 -4.22 -5.96
CA GLY A 169 -1.90 -3.49 -5.89
C GLY A 169 -1.76 -2.64 -4.63
N ARG A 170 -2.33 -3.08 -3.49
CA ARG A 170 -2.28 -2.43 -2.17
C ARG A 170 -2.79 -0.98 -2.14
N LYS A 171 -3.69 -0.61 -3.06
CA LYS A 171 -4.31 0.71 -3.07
C LYS A 171 -5.37 0.79 -1.95
N ARG A 172 -5.26 1.81 -1.08
CA ARG A 172 -6.16 2.01 0.06
C ARG A 172 -7.13 3.16 -0.19
N GLY A 173 -8.34 3.01 0.34
CA GLY A 173 -9.32 4.08 0.35
C GLY A 173 -10.74 3.64 0.65
N ILE A 174 -11.57 4.59 1.10
CA ILE A 174 -12.97 4.31 1.47
C ILE A 174 -13.79 3.72 0.33
N LYS A 175 -13.49 4.12 -0.92
CA LYS A 175 -14.11 3.53 -2.11
C LYS A 175 -13.79 2.03 -2.24
N MET A 176 -12.57 1.60 -1.93
CA MET A 176 -12.18 0.18 -1.99
C MET A 176 -12.81 -0.62 -0.86
N GLU A 177 -12.93 -0.04 0.33
CA GLU A 177 -13.62 -0.68 1.46
C GLU A 177 -15.10 -0.94 1.14
N ILE A 178 -15.79 0.06 0.57
CA ILE A 178 -17.19 -0.07 0.16
C ILE A 178 -17.35 -1.12 -0.95
N ILE A 179 -16.49 -1.09 -1.98
CA ILE A 179 -16.55 -2.07 -3.08
C ILE A 179 -16.32 -3.49 -2.57
N ALA A 180 -15.29 -3.70 -1.74
CA ALA A 180 -14.97 -5.01 -1.20
C ALA A 180 -16.09 -5.53 -0.28
N GLY A 181 -16.58 -4.70 0.64
CA GLY A 181 -17.67 -5.08 1.55
C GLY A 181 -18.97 -5.39 0.82
N ALA A 182 -19.36 -4.55 -0.14
CA ALA A 182 -20.56 -4.78 -0.95
C ALA A 182 -20.44 -6.05 -1.80
N ALA A 183 -19.30 -6.26 -2.48
CA ALA A 183 -19.09 -7.45 -3.30
C ALA A 183 -19.10 -8.75 -2.49
N ILE A 184 -18.50 -8.77 -1.28
CA ILE A 184 -18.58 -9.91 -0.37
C ILE A 184 -20.03 -10.17 0.04
N ALA A 185 -20.79 -9.13 0.39
CA ALA A 185 -22.20 -9.28 0.77
C ALA A 185 -23.05 -9.85 -0.38
N PHE A 186 -22.94 -9.28 -1.59
CA PHE A 186 -23.64 -9.80 -2.77
C PHE A 186 -23.20 -11.23 -3.13
N GLY A 187 -21.90 -11.52 -3.03
CA GLY A 187 -21.38 -12.87 -3.23
C GLY A 187 -21.96 -13.86 -2.23
N ALA A 188 -22.03 -13.51 -0.94
CA ALA A 188 -22.56 -14.37 0.11
C ALA A 188 -24.06 -14.68 -0.12
N ILE A 189 -24.85 -13.66 -0.46
CA ILE A 189 -26.26 -13.83 -0.81
C ILE A 189 -26.40 -14.71 -2.06
N GLY A 190 -25.61 -14.45 -3.11
CA GLY A 190 -25.60 -15.24 -4.33
C GLY A 190 -25.17 -16.70 -4.11
N GLY A 191 -24.21 -16.94 -3.23
CA GLY A 191 -23.76 -18.28 -2.84
C GLY A 191 -24.86 -19.07 -2.14
N ARG A 192 -25.57 -18.46 -1.19
CA ARG A 192 -26.73 -19.08 -0.55
C ARG A 192 -27.86 -19.36 -1.53
N MET A 193 -28.15 -18.40 -2.41
CA MET A 193 -29.16 -18.57 -3.45
C MET A 193 -28.80 -19.70 -4.42
N LEU A 194 -27.51 -19.84 -4.78
CA LEU A 194 -27.01 -20.92 -5.62
C LEU A 194 -27.19 -22.28 -4.95
N VAL A 195 -26.87 -22.41 -3.66
CA VAL A 195 -27.09 -23.63 -2.88
C VAL A 195 -28.58 -23.99 -2.83
N ALA A 196 -29.44 -23.03 -2.48
CA ALA A 196 -30.88 -23.23 -2.45
C ALA A 196 -31.41 -23.72 -3.80
N MET A 197 -30.94 -23.11 -4.90
CA MET A 197 -31.30 -23.51 -6.26
C MET A 197 -30.79 -24.92 -6.63
N LEU A 198 -29.56 -25.28 -6.25
CA LEU A 198 -28.99 -26.61 -6.50
C LEU A 198 -29.72 -27.70 -5.72
N LEU A 199 -30.06 -27.44 -4.45
CA LEU A 199 -30.83 -28.38 -3.61
C LEU A 199 -32.24 -28.60 -4.15
N MET A 200 -32.90 -27.58 -4.68
CA MET A 200 -34.20 -27.74 -5.34
C MET A 200 -34.13 -28.56 -6.63
N ARG A 201 -32.98 -28.58 -7.33
CA ARG A 201 -32.81 -29.25 -8.62
C ARG A 201 -32.39 -30.72 -8.51
N ALA A 202 -31.85 -31.15 -7.38
CA ALA A 202 -31.30 -32.49 -7.20
C ALA A 202 -32.24 -33.41 -6.41
N PRO A 203 -33.15 -34.17 -7.05
CA PRO A 203 -33.90 -35.21 -6.37
C PRO A 203 -32.97 -36.40 -6.09
N GLY A 204 -32.40 -36.50 -4.89
CA GLY A 204 -31.73 -37.72 -4.44
C GLY A 204 -30.39 -37.61 -3.73
N LEU A 205 -29.86 -36.41 -3.45
CA LEU A 205 -28.80 -36.31 -2.43
C LEU A 205 -29.42 -36.51 -1.04
N PRO A 206 -28.73 -37.16 -0.08
CA PRO A 206 -29.11 -37.18 1.32
C PRO A 206 -28.85 -35.78 1.94
N HIS A 207 -29.55 -34.77 1.46
CA HIS A 207 -29.68 -33.52 2.17
C HIS A 207 -30.62 -33.76 3.36
N PRO A 208 -30.46 -33.04 4.49
CA PRO A 208 -31.46 -33.08 5.54
C PRO A 208 -32.84 -32.82 4.90
N PRO A 209 -33.91 -33.52 5.33
CA PRO A 209 -35.22 -33.49 4.66
C PRO A 209 -35.85 -32.09 4.64
N LEU A 210 -35.27 -31.14 5.38
CA LEU A 210 -35.66 -29.73 5.43
C LEU A 210 -34.70 -28.78 4.69
N GLY A 211 -33.56 -29.20 4.13
CA GLY A 211 -32.47 -28.29 3.71
C GLY A 211 -32.86 -27.19 2.73
N ALA A 212 -33.55 -27.51 1.62
CA ALA A 212 -33.98 -26.50 0.65
C ALA A 212 -35.04 -25.53 1.23
N LEU A 213 -35.95 -26.04 2.06
CA LEU A 213 -36.95 -25.22 2.73
C LEU A 213 -36.33 -24.40 3.86
N ALA A 214 -35.35 -24.94 4.59
CA ALA A 214 -34.62 -24.29 5.66
C ALA A 214 -33.76 -23.14 5.14
N GLU A 215 -33.09 -23.30 3.99
CA GLU A 215 -32.36 -22.21 3.35
C GLU A 215 -33.28 -21.10 2.83
N VAL A 216 -34.43 -21.46 2.23
CA VAL A 216 -35.43 -20.47 1.82
C VAL A 216 -36.05 -19.77 3.03
N VAL A 217 -36.32 -20.51 4.10
CA VAL A 217 -36.82 -19.96 5.36
C VAL A 217 -35.77 -19.10 6.05
N ASP A 218 -34.49 -19.48 6.05
CA ASP A 218 -33.39 -18.65 6.57
C ASP A 218 -33.12 -17.42 5.68
N LEU A 219 -33.52 -17.44 4.42
CA LEU A 219 -33.49 -16.25 3.56
C LEU A 219 -34.66 -15.30 3.87
N ILE A 220 -35.82 -15.83 4.25
CA ILE A 220 -37.06 -15.08 4.54
C ILE A 220 -37.13 -14.61 6.02
N ILE A 221 -36.69 -15.46 6.95
CA ILE A 221 -36.62 -15.26 8.39
C ILE A 221 -35.16 -15.51 8.79
N PRO A 222 -34.30 -14.49 8.70
CA PRO A 222 -32.88 -14.72 8.84
C PRO A 222 -32.53 -15.06 10.28
N SER A 223 -32.01 -16.29 10.47
CA SER A 223 -31.33 -16.64 11.69
C SER A 223 -30.20 -15.63 11.98
N PRO A 224 -29.97 -15.28 13.25
CA PRO A 224 -28.99 -14.25 13.60
C PRO A 224 -27.56 -14.68 13.28
N PHE A 225 -27.28 -15.99 13.31
CA PHE A 225 -25.93 -16.55 13.14
C PHE A 225 -25.26 -16.23 11.80
N PRO A 226 -25.85 -16.51 10.62
CA PRO A 226 -25.23 -16.19 9.33
C PRO A 226 -25.06 -14.68 9.11
N ILE A 227 -25.98 -13.85 9.61
CA ILE A 227 -25.83 -12.39 9.56
C ILE A 227 -24.62 -11.96 10.38
N ILE A 228 -24.51 -12.45 11.62
CA ILE A 228 -23.38 -12.13 12.50
C ILE A 228 -22.07 -12.59 11.85
N ALA A 229 -22.01 -13.81 11.32
CA ALA A 229 -20.83 -14.34 10.65
C ALA A 229 -20.45 -13.49 9.42
N LEU A 230 -21.41 -13.05 8.62
CA LEU A 230 -21.18 -12.16 7.47
C LEU A 230 -20.64 -10.80 7.92
N ILE A 231 -21.23 -10.19 8.95
CA ILE A 231 -20.76 -8.91 9.50
C ILE A 231 -19.33 -9.05 10.02
N VAL A 232 -19.03 -10.12 10.76
CA VAL A 232 -17.69 -10.39 11.29
C VAL A 232 -16.68 -10.60 10.17
N ALA A 233 -17.05 -11.35 9.12
CA ALA A 233 -16.18 -11.58 7.97
C ALA A 233 -15.89 -10.27 7.20
N ILE A 234 -16.90 -9.44 6.97
CA ILE A 234 -16.75 -8.13 6.32
C ILE A 234 -15.91 -7.19 7.18
N ALA A 235 -16.17 -7.11 8.49
CA ALA A 235 -15.42 -6.27 9.41
C ALA A 235 -13.95 -6.70 9.49
N SER A 236 -13.68 -8.01 9.53
CA SER A 236 -12.33 -8.58 9.49
C SER A 236 -11.61 -8.24 8.17
N ALA A 237 -12.29 -8.37 7.03
CA ALA A 237 -11.74 -8.03 5.72
C ALA A 237 -11.42 -6.52 5.61
N ILE A 238 -12.35 -5.65 6.01
CA ILE A 238 -12.16 -4.19 5.99
C ILE A 238 -11.06 -3.77 6.97
N GLY A 239 -11.03 -4.36 8.17
CA GLY A 239 -9.96 -4.14 9.14
C GLY A 239 -8.59 -4.46 8.54
N ARG A 240 -8.46 -5.60 7.85
CA ARG A 240 -7.23 -5.97 7.13
C ARG A 240 -6.86 -4.93 6.06
N ILE A 241 -7.82 -4.44 5.28
CA ILE A 241 -7.61 -3.41 4.24
C ILE A 241 -7.15 -2.07 4.84
N ARG A 242 -7.66 -1.71 6.02
CA ARG A 242 -7.42 -0.42 6.66
C ARG A 242 -6.09 -0.36 7.42
N TYR A 243 -5.70 -1.43 8.10
CA TYR A 243 -4.59 -1.41 9.07
C TYR A 243 -3.25 -1.96 8.56
N ILE A 244 -3.17 -2.50 7.33
CA ILE A 244 -1.94 -3.05 6.74
C ILE A 244 -1.45 -2.26 5.57
#